data_AF-A0A535VQT9-F1
#
_entry.id   AF-A0A535VQT9-F1
#
_cell.length_a   1.000
_cell.length_b   1.000
_cell.length_c   1.000
_cell.angle_alpha   90.00
_cell.angle_beta   90.00
_cell.angle_gamma   90.00
#
_symmetry.space_group_name_H-M   'P 1'
#
loop_
_entity.id
_entity.type
_entity.pdbx_description
1 polymer ?
#
loop_
_entity_poly.entity_id
_entity_poly.type
_entity_poly.pdbx_seq_one_letter_code
_entity_poly.pdbx_strand_id
1 'polypeptide(L)'
;MPGGFDAYARIDNERAGVLPPGAARKVLAILVRHTPDREVLWLAMWNGYGQMHGPPAMMPLRAVTIGADPSETELTPPPPWPDGFMHPPLRSKNAPLVRLPAREYLLYRGRPDQVAGWMDGPNLWWPADRAWCVASEIDLPWTYIGGSKMLIADVLGDPELRAQPLSLDESTLARDHPELGQRP
;
A
#
# COMPACT_ATOMS: atom_id res chain seq x y z
N MET A 1 -8.64 -0.15 8.85
CA MET A 1 -9.45 -1.00 7.95
C MET A 1 -10.64 -0.26 7.35
N PRO A 2 -10.99 -0.45 6.05
CA PRO A 2 -12.19 0.12 5.43
C PRO A 2 -13.47 -0.46 6.07
N GLY A 3 -14.40 0.38 6.51
CA GLY A 3 -15.70 -0.06 7.06
C GLY A 3 -16.80 -0.13 6.00
N GLY A 4 -17.92 -0.76 6.34
CA GLY A 4 -19.16 -0.73 5.54
C GLY A 4 -19.32 -1.83 4.49
N PHE A 5 -18.45 -2.85 4.49
CA PHE A 5 -18.58 -4.03 3.63
C PHE A 5 -19.20 -5.23 4.37
N ASP A 6 -19.80 -6.14 3.60
CA ASP A 6 -20.49 -7.33 4.13
C ASP A 6 -19.55 -8.41 4.65
N ALA A 7 -18.32 -8.46 4.13
CA ALA A 7 -17.31 -9.46 4.46
C ALA A 7 -15.90 -8.93 4.23
N TYR A 8 -14.93 -9.59 4.86
CA TYR A 8 -13.54 -9.20 4.80
C TYR A 8 -12.59 -10.39 4.75
N ALA A 9 -11.46 -10.17 4.10
CA ALA A 9 -10.33 -11.10 4.07
C ALA A 9 -9.03 -10.36 4.41
N ARG A 10 -8.07 -11.11 4.94
CA ARG A 10 -6.70 -10.67 5.18
C ARG A 10 -5.73 -11.51 4.36
N ILE A 11 -4.73 -10.87 3.78
CA ILE A 11 -3.57 -11.53 3.15
C ILE A 11 -2.34 -11.14 3.96
N ASP A 12 -1.55 -12.14 4.34
CA ASP A 12 -0.25 -11.91 4.97
C ASP A 12 0.79 -11.66 3.87
N ASN A 13 1.52 -10.56 3.98
CA ASN A 13 2.57 -10.13 3.07
C ASN A 13 3.93 -10.36 3.71
N GLU A 14 4.97 -10.48 2.89
CA GLU A 14 6.35 -10.58 3.37
C GLU A 14 6.93 -9.23 3.81
N ARG A 15 6.28 -8.12 3.42
CA ARG A 15 6.70 -6.74 3.70
C ARG A 15 5.50 -5.89 4.11
N ALA A 16 5.70 -4.98 5.05
CA ALA A 16 4.70 -3.99 5.43
C ALA A 16 4.54 -2.89 4.36
N GLY A 17 3.36 -2.29 4.31
CA GLY A 17 3.04 -1.12 3.50
C GLY A 17 2.35 -1.41 2.19
N VAL A 18 2.74 -2.46 1.48
CA VAL A 18 2.16 -2.69 0.16
C VAL A 18 2.02 -4.18 -0.14
N LEU A 19 0.92 -4.52 -0.82
CA LEU A 19 0.69 -5.85 -1.36
C LEU A 19 1.71 -6.14 -2.48
N PRO A 20 2.52 -7.21 -2.39
CA PRO A 20 3.52 -7.51 -3.40
C PRO A 20 2.93 -7.60 -4.83
N PRO A 21 3.65 -7.17 -5.88
CA PRO A 21 3.09 -7.05 -7.23
C PRO A 21 2.44 -8.32 -7.79
N GLY A 22 2.95 -9.51 -7.43
CA GLY A 22 2.34 -10.79 -7.82
C GLY A 22 0.96 -10.99 -7.20
N ALA A 23 0.84 -10.79 -5.89
CA ALA A 23 -0.43 -10.88 -5.17
C ALA A 23 -1.40 -9.77 -5.59
N ALA A 24 -0.89 -8.55 -5.79
CA ALA A 24 -1.66 -7.40 -6.30
C ALA A 24 -2.36 -7.71 -7.63
N ARG A 25 -1.64 -8.30 -8.60
CA ARG A 25 -2.23 -8.68 -9.90
C ARG A 25 -3.32 -9.73 -9.76
N LYS A 26 -3.13 -10.72 -8.89
CA LYS A 26 -4.13 -11.78 -8.63
C LYS A 26 -5.39 -11.23 -7.96
N VAL A 27 -5.21 -10.48 -6.88
CA VAL A 27 -6.31 -9.80 -6.18
C VAL A 27 -7.07 -8.92 -7.16
N LEU A 28 -6.37 -8.06 -7.92
CA LEU A 28 -6.99 -7.21 -8.92
C LEU A 28 -7.80 -8.01 -9.95
N ALA A 29 -7.25 -9.11 -10.48
CA ALA A 29 -7.93 -9.95 -11.47
C ALA A 29 -9.25 -10.56 -10.96
N ILE A 30 -9.36 -10.78 -9.65
CA ILE A 30 -10.61 -11.20 -8.98
C ILE A 30 -11.53 -9.98 -8.83
N LEU A 31 -11.05 -8.92 -8.18
CA LEU A 31 -11.86 -7.75 -7.80
C LEU A 31 -12.53 -7.05 -8.98
N VAL A 32 -11.84 -6.89 -10.11
CA VAL A 32 -12.42 -6.24 -11.30
C VAL A 32 -13.61 -7.00 -11.89
N ARG A 33 -13.78 -8.30 -11.58
CA ARG A 33 -14.94 -9.09 -12.02
C ARG A 33 -16.23 -8.66 -11.31
N HIS A 34 -16.08 -8.13 -10.10
CA HIS A 34 -17.17 -7.71 -9.21
C HIS A 34 -17.52 -6.22 -9.34
N THR A 35 -16.96 -5.53 -10.34
CA THR A 35 -17.24 -4.13 -10.64
C THR A 35 -17.63 -3.97 -12.12
N PRO A 36 -18.72 -3.26 -12.43
CA PRO A 36 -19.15 -3.01 -13.81
C PRO A 36 -18.24 -2.00 -14.54
N ASP A 37 -17.78 -0.94 -13.86
CA ASP A 37 -16.80 0.02 -14.39
C ASP A 37 -15.37 -0.37 -14.01
N ARG A 38 -14.68 -1.04 -14.95
CA ARG A 38 -13.36 -1.63 -14.72
C ARG A 38 -12.21 -0.69 -15.08
N GLU A 39 -12.49 0.50 -15.59
CA GLU A 39 -11.46 1.36 -16.16
C GLU A 39 -10.87 2.32 -15.14
N VAL A 40 -11.65 2.68 -14.11
CA VAL A 40 -11.28 3.74 -13.16
C VAL A 40 -11.17 3.20 -11.75
N LEU A 41 -9.96 3.30 -11.20
CA LEU A 41 -9.67 3.07 -9.80
C LEU A 41 -9.26 4.37 -9.12
N TRP A 42 -9.57 4.47 -7.84
CA TRP A 42 -8.94 5.40 -6.92
C TRP A 42 -7.76 4.70 -6.27
N LEU A 43 -6.58 5.31 -6.33
CA LEU A 43 -5.35 4.80 -5.73
C LEU A 43 -4.90 5.82 -4.69
N ALA A 44 -4.68 5.40 -3.45
CA ALA A 44 -4.21 6.27 -2.39
C ALA A 44 -2.87 5.79 -1.85
N MET A 45 -1.93 6.73 -1.72
CA MET A 45 -0.60 6.45 -1.20
C MET A 45 -0.26 7.35 -0.02
N TRP A 46 0.40 6.79 0.98
CA TRP A 46 0.67 7.50 2.22
C TRP A 46 1.56 8.71 1.99
N ASN A 47 1.08 9.87 2.44
CA ASN A 47 1.75 11.15 2.27
C ASN A 47 3.08 11.24 3.07
N GLY A 48 3.40 10.28 3.94
CA GLY A 48 4.66 10.24 4.69
C GLY A 48 5.85 9.65 3.92
N TYR A 49 5.60 9.06 2.74
CA TYR A 49 6.65 8.51 1.91
C TYR A 49 7.57 9.60 1.34
N GLY A 50 8.85 9.59 1.73
CA GLY A 50 9.83 10.63 1.38
C GLY A 50 9.99 10.83 -0.13
N GLN A 51 9.90 9.75 -0.89
CA GLN A 51 9.91 9.74 -2.37
C GLN A 51 8.78 10.53 -3.04
N MET A 52 7.75 10.98 -2.32
CA MET A 52 6.63 11.77 -2.88
C MET A 52 6.87 13.27 -2.85
N HIS A 53 7.84 13.74 -2.05
CA HIS A 53 8.09 15.17 -1.82
C HIS A 53 9.24 15.72 -2.67
N GLY A 54 9.79 14.92 -3.57
CA GLY A 54 10.85 15.31 -4.49
C GLY A 54 11.82 14.16 -4.76
N PRO A 55 12.84 14.41 -5.59
CA PRO A 55 13.94 13.47 -5.71
C PRO A 55 14.58 13.27 -4.31
N PRO A 56 14.91 12.03 -3.93
CA PRO A 56 15.55 11.75 -2.65
C PRO A 56 16.85 12.55 -2.50
N ALA A 57 16.97 13.26 -1.38
CA ALA A 57 18.24 13.88 -1.00
C ALA A 57 19.18 12.77 -0.51
N MET A 58 20.26 12.52 -1.25
CA MET A 58 21.26 11.52 -0.89
C MET A 58 22.40 12.19 -0.12
N MET A 59 22.70 11.70 1.08
CA MET A 59 23.89 12.08 1.85
C MET A 59 24.75 10.83 2.07
N PRO A 60 25.90 10.68 1.39
CA PRO A 60 26.76 9.53 1.61
C PRO A 60 27.33 9.58 3.03
N LEU A 61 27.03 8.56 3.83
CA LEU A 61 27.67 8.36 5.12
C LEU A 61 28.94 7.54 4.92
N ARG A 62 30.04 8.02 5.50
CA ARG A 62 31.33 7.33 5.45
C ARG A 62 31.64 6.73 6.81
N ALA A 63 31.77 5.41 6.86
CA ALA A 63 32.45 4.77 7.97
C ALA A 63 33.96 5.02 7.83
N VAL A 64 34.56 5.67 8.82
CA VAL A 64 36.02 5.84 8.91
C VAL A 64 36.53 5.10 10.13
N THR A 65 37.65 4.40 9.98
CA THR A 65 38.40 3.89 11.13
C THR A 65 39.05 5.09 11.83
N ILE A 66 38.89 5.19 13.15
CA ILE A 66 39.55 6.24 13.92
C ILE A 66 41.07 6.10 13.75
N GLY A 67 41.70 7.11 13.13
CA GLY A 67 43.14 7.13 12.85
C GLY A 67 43.55 6.75 11.42
N ALA A 68 42.61 6.36 10.55
CA ALA A 68 42.88 6.14 9.13
C ALA A 68 42.84 7.45 8.33
N ASP A 69 43.61 7.52 7.23
CA ASP A 69 43.63 8.67 6.33
C ASP A 69 42.28 8.79 5.59
N PRO A 70 41.55 9.90 5.74
CA PRO A 70 40.30 10.10 5.05
C PRO A 70 40.42 10.22 3.51
N SER A 71 41.61 10.33 2.93
CA SER A 71 41.80 10.50 1.49
C SER A 71 41.87 9.19 0.67
N GLU A 72 42.09 8.03 1.32
CA GLU A 72 42.34 6.77 0.62
C GLU A 72 41.09 6.04 0.09
N THR A 73 39.89 6.56 0.32
CA THR A 73 38.64 5.90 -0.13
C THR A 73 37.92 6.77 -1.15
N GLU A 74 37.96 6.34 -2.41
CA GLU A 74 37.24 6.99 -3.51
C GLU A 74 35.73 6.88 -3.26
N LEU A 75 35.02 8.01 -3.29
CA LEU A 75 33.56 8.03 -3.21
C LEU A 75 32.99 7.56 -4.55
N THR A 76 32.57 6.31 -4.63
CA THR A 76 31.74 5.88 -5.76
C THR A 76 30.39 6.58 -5.68
N PRO A 77 29.96 7.33 -6.72
CA PRO A 77 28.62 7.87 -6.74
C PRO A 77 27.61 6.71 -6.64
N PRO A 78 26.48 6.89 -5.94
CA PRO A 78 25.46 5.86 -5.92
C PRO A 78 25.00 5.56 -7.36
N PRO A 79 24.61 4.31 -7.66
CA PRO A 79 24.04 4.00 -8.96
C PRO A 79 22.85 4.93 -9.24
N PRO A 80 22.64 5.33 -10.50
CA PRO A 80 21.43 6.08 -10.86
C PRO A 80 20.20 5.27 -10.47
N TRP A 81 19.10 5.96 -10.18
CA TRP A 81 17.80 5.32 -9.98
C TRP A 81 17.51 4.44 -11.19
N PRO A 82 17.12 3.17 -11.01
CA PRO A 82 16.83 2.29 -12.13
C PRO A 82 15.83 2.94 -13.09
N ASP A 83 16.14 2.93 -14.38
CA ASP A 83 15.20 3.35 -15.42
C ASP A 83 13.92 2.51 -15.28
N GLY A 84 12.76 3.16 -15.19
CA GLY A 84 11.47 2.49 -15.01
C GLY A 84 10.90 2.52 -13.59
N PHE A 85 11.51 3.23 -12.64
CA PHE A 85 10.84 3.63 -11.41
C PHE A 85 9.62 4.51 -11.74
N MET A 86 8.44 3.90 -11.83
CA MET A 86 7.19 4.66 -11.92
C MET A 86 6.84 5.16 -10.52
N HIS A 87 7.25 6.39 -10.23
CA HIS A 87 6.73 7.14 -9.11
C HIS A 87 5.31 7.61 -9.47
N PRO A 88 4.37 7.62 -8.52
CA PRO A 88 3.15 8.40 -8.71
C PRO A 88 3.55 9.86 -9.02
N PRO A 89 2.70 10.63 -9.74
CA PRO A 89 2.95 12.05 -9.95
C PRO A 89 3.30 12.74 -8.63
N LEU A 90 4.39 13.52 -8.61
CA LEU A 90 4.84 14.22 -7.42
C LEU A 90 3.70 15.06 -6.82
N ARG A 91 3.71 15.19 -5.49
CA ARG A 91 2.71 15.98 -4.78
C ARG A 91 2.68 17.41 -5.31
N SER A 92 1.50 17.86 -5.74
CA SER A 92 1.23 19.28 -5.96
C SER A 92 0.68 19.92 -4.68
N LYS A 93 0.80 21.26 -4.56
CA LYS A 93 0.32 22.02 -3.38
C LYS A 93 -1.16 21.75 -3.05
N ASN A 94 -1.97 21.43 -4.06
CA ASN A 94 -3.41 21.19 -3.95
C ASN A 94 -3.81 19.75 -4.31
N ALA A 95 -2.89 18.78 -4.15
CA ALA A 95 -3.19 17.39 -4.41
C ALA A 95 -4.38 16.91 -3.54
N PRO A 96 -5.35 16.19 -4.12
CA PRO A 96 -6.46 15.66 -3.34
C PRO A 96 -5.95 14.65 -2.32
N LEU A 97 -6.56 14.66 -1.12
CA LEU A 97 -6.14 13.86 0.01
C LEU A 97 -7.30 13.02 0.55
N VAL A 98 -6.99 11.79 0.96
CA VAL A 98 -7.82 10.97 1.83
C VAL A 98 -7.27 11.10 3.24
N ARG A 99 -8.11 11.52 4.18
CA ARG A 99 -7.74 11.72 5.58
C ARG A 99 -8.38 10.63 6.43
N LEU A 100 -7.55 9.78 7.01
CA LEU A 100 -7.92 8.82 8.04
C LEU A 100 -7.45 9.36 9.41
N PRO A 101 -8.02 8.91 10.55
CA PRO A 101 -7.73 9.49 11.87
C PRO A 101 -6.24 9.63 12.23
N ALA A 102 -5.39 8.70 11.77
CA ALA A 102 -3.95 8.71 12.03
C ALA A 102 -3.08 9.06 10.82
N ARG A 103 -3.65 9.15 9.60
CA ARG A 103 -2.87 9.15 8.35
C ARG A 103 -3.53 9.93 7.22
N GLU A 104 -2.68 10.57 6.42
CA GLU A 104 -3.08 11.22 5.17
C GLU A 104 -2.51 10.47 3.98
N TYR A 105 -3.31 10.34 2.93
CA TYR A 105 -2.92 9.70 1.68
C TYR A 105 -3.16 10.64 0.52
N LEU A 106 -2.18 10.78 -0.37
CA LEU A 106 -2.34 11.40 -1.67
C LEU A 106 -3.26 10.52 -2.51
N LEU A 107 -4.30 11.13 -3.09
CA LEU A 107 -5.30 10.46 -3.89
C LEU A 107 -4.99 10.64 -5.38
N TYR A 108 -5.01 9.55 -6.11
CA TYR A 108 -4.83 9.52 -7.55
C TYR A 108 -6.02 8.83 -8.20
N ARG A 109 -6.40 9.34 -9.37
CA ARG A 109 -7.24 8.60 -10.30
C ARG A 109 -6.33 7.74 -11.15
N GLY A 110 -6.53 6.44 -11.13
CA GLY A 110 -5.69 5.47 -11.84
C GLY A 110 -6.49 4.40 -12.55
N ARG A 111 -5.76 3.46 -13.14
CA ARG A 111 -6.26 2.32 -13.89
C ARG A 111 -5.75 1.00 -13.29
N PRO A 112 -6.39 -0.14 -13.59
CA PRO A 112 -5.95 -1.44 -13.11
C PRO A 112 -4.48 -1.78 -13.41
N ASP A 113 -3.91 -1.36 -14.53
CA ASP A 113 -2.50 -1.62 -14.88
C ASP A 113 -1.49 -0.92 -13.93
N GLN A 114 -1.91 0.13 -13.24
CA GLN A 114 -1.05 0.95 -12.37
C GLN A 114 -0.93 0.41 -10.95
N VAL A 115 -1.89 -0.43 -10.54
CA VAL A 115 -1.94 -1.16 -9.26
C VAL A 115 -0.61 -1.83 -8.95
N ALA A 116 -0.11 -2.66 -9.87
CA ALA A 116 1.13 -3.42 -9.69
C ALA A 116 2.37 -2.72 -10.28
N GLY A 117 2.22 -1.49 -10.79
CA GLY A 117 3.23 -0.80 -11.59
C GLY A 117 3.99 0.32 -10.87
N TRP A 118 3.43 0.90 -9.81
CA TRP A 118 4.14 1.93 -9.02
C TRP A 118 5.10 1.30 -8.01
N MET A 119 6.04 2.11 -7.50
CA MET A 119 7.03 1.81 -6.44
C MET A 119 6.52 0.92 -5.29
N ASP A 120 6.37 -0.38 -5.55
CA ASP A 120 5.67 -1.39 -4.74
C ASP A 120 4.12 -1.40 -4.86
N GLY A 121 3.46 -0.28 -5.23
CA GLY A 121 2.00 -0.15 -5.40
C GLY A 121 1.35 0.83 -4.41
N PRO A 122 0.06 1.18 -4.55
CA PRO A 122 -0.64 2.04 -3.60
C PRO A 122 -1.02 1.30 -2.31
N ASN A 123 -1.15 2.05 -1.21
CA ASN A 123 -1.55 1.49 0.08
C ASN A 123 -3.05 1.18 0.11
N LEU A 124 -3.86 2.03 -0.53
CA LEU A 124 -5.30 1.85 -0.63
C LEU A 124 -5.71 1.88 -2.11
N TRP A 125 -6.65 1.02 -2.50
CA TRP A 125 -7.35 1.19 -3.78
C TRP A 125 -8.80 0.74 -3.74
N TRP A 126 -9.64 1.33 -4.57
CA TRP A 126 -11.07 1.00 -4.69
C TRP A 126 -11.63 1.48 -6.04
N PRO A 127 -12.73 0.89 -6.54
CA PRO A 127 -13.39 1.30 -7.77
C PRO A 127 -14.27 2.54 -7.54
N ALA A 128 -14.71 3.18 -8.63
CA ALA A 128 -15.57 4.37 -8.55
C ALA A 128 -16.90 4.12 -7.80
N ASP A 129 -17.46 2.92 -7.91
CA ASP A 129 -18.70 2.52 -7.24
C ASP A 129 -18.52 2.10 -5.77
N ARG A 130 -17.27 2.04 -5.28
CA ARG A 130 -16.89 1.60 -3.93
C ARG A 130 -17.38 0.19 -3.56
N ALA A 131 -17.59 -0.69 -4.54
CA ALA A 131 -18.04 -2.07 -4.30
C ALA A 131 -17.06 -2.92 -3.48
N TRP A 132 -15.78 -2.55 -3.46
CA TRP A 132 -14.74 -3.16 -2.65
C TRP A 132 -13.65 -2.15 -2.31
N CYS A 133 -12.80 -2.50 -1.34
CA CYS A 133 -11.62 -1.72 -1.00
C CYS A 133 -10.50 -2.65 -0.55
N VAL A 134 -9.26 -2.33 -0.90
CA VAL A 134 -8.08 -2.99 -0.36
C VAL A 134 -7.27 -1.98 0.40
N ALA A 135 -6.73 -2.40 1.54
CA ALA A 135 -5.91 -1.59 2.41
C ALA A 135 -4.71 -2.40 2.90
N SER A 136 -3.53 -2.07 2.40
CA SER A 136 -2.26 -2.57 2.93
C SER A 136 -1.83 -1.71 4.11
N GLU A 137 -1.61 -2.35 5.27
CA GLU A 137 -1.15 -1.64 6.47
C GLU A 137 0.31 -1.19 6.32
N ILE A 138 0.62 0.01 6.79
CA ILE A 138 1.96 0.60 6.62
C ILE A 138 2.97 0.00 7.59
N ASP A 139 2.53 -0.30 8.81
CA ASP A 139 3.40 -0.80 9.88
C ASP A 139 3.32 -2.31 10.05
N LEU A 140 2.26 -2.92 9.51
CA LEU A 140 1.99 -4.35 9.65
C LEU A 140 2.15 -5.05 8.30
N PRO A 141 2.62 -6.30 8.32
CA PRO A 141 2.85 -7.06 7.10
C PRO A 141 1.55 -7.63 6.52
N TRP A 142 0.39 -6.97 6.64
CA TRP A 142 -0.91 -7.51 6.22
C TRP A 142 -1.66 -6.56 5.28
N THR A 143 -2.47 -7.15 4.41
CA THR A 143 -3.41 -6.44 3.52
C THR A 143 -4.82 -6.90 3.81
N TYR A 144 -5.72 -5.95 4.04
CA TYR A 144 -7.15 -6.20 4.19
C TYR A 144 -7.89 -5.98 2.87
N ILE A 145 -8.89 -6.80 2.62
CA ILE A 145 -9.81 -6.68 1.49
C ILE A 145 -11.23 -6.67 2.07
N GLY A 146 -12.01 -5.66 1.74
CA GLY A 146 -13.44 -5.57 2.06
C GLY A 146 -14.28 -5.58 0.80
N GLY A 147 -15.40 -6.29 0.82
CA GLY A 147 -16.31 -6.40 -0.32
C GLY A 147 -17.58 -7.17 0.01
N SER A 148 -18.33 -7.55 -1.03
CA SER A 148 -19.47 -8.45 -0.88
C SER A 148 -19.04 -9.85 -0.43
N LYS A 149 -19.96 -10.62 0.16
CA LYS A 149 -19.70 -12.02 0.55
C LYS A 149 -19.21 -12.87 -0.62
N MET A 150 -19.77 -12.65 -1.82
CA MET A 150 -19.41 -13.38 -3.03
C MET A 150 -17.98 -13.05 -3.49
N LEU A 151 -17.62 -11.76 -3.47
CA LEU A 151 -16.26 -11.31 -3.80
C LEU A 151 -15.24 -11.88 -2.83
N ILE A 152 -15.53 -11.84 -1.52
CA ILE A 152 -14.62 -12.36 -0.50
C ILE A 152 -14.49 -13.88 -0.60
N ALA A 153 -15.56 -14.61 -0.93
CA ALA A 153 -15.49 -16.05 -1.18
C ALA A 153 -14.54 -16.37 -2.36
N ASP A 154 -14.57 -15.59 -3.44
CA ASP A 154 -13.65 -15.77 -4.57
C ASP A 154 -12.18 -15.51 -4.17
N VAL A 155 -11.94 -14.49 -3.35
CA VAL A 155 -10.59 -14.19 -2.82
C VAL A 155 -10.08 -15.32 -1.94
N LEU A 156 -10.92 -15.84 -1.04
CA LEU A 156 -10.56 -16.96 -0.14
C LEU A 156 -10.40 -18.28 -0.91
N GLY A 157 -11.05 -18.41 -2.07
CA GLY A 157 -10.96 -19.58 -2.94
C GLY A 157 -9.67 -19.70 -3.74
N ASP A 158 -8.86 -18.63 -3.86
CA ASP A 158 -7.56 -18.67 -4.54
C ASP A 158 -6.46 -19.15 -3.57
N PRO A 159 -5.92 -20.37 -3.74
CA PRO A 159 -4.94 -20.93 -2.81
C PRO A 159 -3.59 -20.22 -2.86
N GLU A 160 -3.27 -19.51 -3.95
CA GLU A 160 -2.01 -18.77 -4.07
C GLU A 160 -2.01 -17.48 -3.25
N LEU A 161 -3.20 -16.90 -2.99
CA LEU A 161 -3.34 -15.71 -2.15
C LEU A 161 -3.17 -16.01 -0.66
N ARG A 162 -3.40 -17.27 -0.24
CA ARG A 162 -3.41 -17.68 1.19
C ARG A 162 -4.24 -16.75 2.08
N ALA A 163 -5.34 -16.24 1.53
CA ALA A 163 -6.20 -15.29 2.22
C ALA A 163 -6.93 -15.99 3.39
N GLN A 164 -7.12 -15.25 4.47
CA GLN A 164 -7.81 -15.70 5.68
C GLN A 164 -9.07 -14.85 5.88
N PRO A 165 -10.20 -15.45 6.28
CA PRO A 165 -11.40 -14.68 6.60
C PRO A 165 -11.15 -13.79 7.82
N LEU A 166 -11.68 -12.58 7.79
CA LEU A 166 -11.61 -11.66 8.93
C LEU A 166 -13.01 -11.39 9.47
N SER A 167 -13.21 -11.64 10.77
CA SER A 167 -14.39 -11.19 11.49
C SER A 167 -14.12 -9.80 12.06
N LEU A 168 -14.98 -8.84 11.75
CA LEU A 168 -14.98 -7.54 12.44
C LEU A 168 -15.71 -7.68 13.77
N ASP A 169 -15.12 -8.40 14.72
CA ASP A 169 -15.45 -8.21 16.12
C ASP A 169 -14.53 -7.13 16.71
N GLU A 170 -14.97 -6.47 17.78
CA GLU A 170 -14.17 -5.41 18.44
C GLU A 170 -12.78 -5.91 18.88
N SER A 171 -12.62 -7.22 19.08
CA SER A 171 -11.37 -7.85 19.49
C SER A 171 -10.30 -7.86 18.39
N THR A 172 -10.69 -7.98 17.13
CA THR A 172 -9.76 -7.99 15.98
C THR A 172 -9.18 -6.59 15.75
N LEU A 173 -9.97 -5.53 15.94
CA LEU A 173 -9.48 -4.15 15.88
C LEU A 173 -8.55 -3.81 17.05
N ALA A 174 -8.82 -4.35 18.24
CA ALA A 174 -7.98 -4.16 19.43
C ALA A 174 -6.68 -4.98 19.41
N ARG A 175 -6.66 -6.16 18.76
CA ARG A 175 -5.46 -6.97 18.58
C ARG A 175 -4.46 -6.36 17.60
N ASP A 176 -4.97 -5.77 16.53
CA ASP A 176 -4.13 -5.25 15.44
C ASP A 176 -3.73 -3.77 15.68
N HIS A 177 -4.50 -3.05 16.51
CA HIS A 177 -4.21 -1.67 16.94
C HIS A 177 -4.53 -1.50 18.44
N PRO A 178 -3.61 -1.88 19.35
CA PRO A 178 -3.86 -1.81 20.80
C PRO A 178 -4.14 -0.37 21.31
N GLU A 179 -3.73 0.66 20.56
CA GLU A 179 -4.04 2.07 20.87
C GLU A 179 -5.47 2.52 20.49
N LEU A 180 -6.23 1.74 19.71
CA LEU A 180 -7.61 2.06 19.34
C LEU A 180 -8.64 1.45 20.30
N GLY A 181 -8.23 0.50 21.14
CA GLY A 181 -9.06 -0.13 22.18
C GLY A 181 -9.22 0.69 23.46
N GLN A 182 -8.61 1.88 23.54
CA GLN A 182 -8.77 2.79 24.68
C GLN A 182 -9.37 4.12 24.24
N ARG A 183 -10.68 4.28 24.42
CA ARG A 183 -11.30 5.57 24.74
C ARG A 183 -12.60 5.38 25.51
N PRO A 184 -12.91 6.26 26.47
CA PRO A 184 -12.07 6.75 27.58
C PRO A 184 -12.14 5.84 28.83
#